data_AF-A0A655YJ03-F1
#
_entry.id   AF-A0A655YJ03-F1
#
_cell.length_a   1.000
_cell.length_b   1.000
_cell.length_c   1.000
_cell.angle_alpha   90.00
_cell.angle_beta   90.00
_cell.angle_gamma   90.00
#
_symmetry.space_group_name_H-M   'P 1'
#
loop_
_entity.id
_entity.type
_entity.pdbx_description
1 polymer ?
#
loop_
_entity_poly.entity_id
_entity_poly.type
_entity_poly.pdbx_seq_one_letter_code
_entity_poly.pdbx_strand_id
1 'polypeptide(L)' 'MRHHKDHALQVECELNHGDLLIMAGNTQHFWQHAIPKTRQTKQTRINLTFRNIL' A
#
# COMPACT_ATOMS: atom_id res chain seq x y z
N MET A 1 -3.65 -0.44 4.73
CA MET A 1 -3.60 1.02 4.92
C MET A 1 -4.29 1.35 6.22
N ARG A 2 -3.76 2.29 7.01
CA ARG A 2 -4.33 2.71 8.29
C ARG A 2 -4.40 4.24 8.32
N HIS A 3 -5.55 4.78 8.73
CA HIS A 3 -5.71 6.23 8.84
C HIS A 3 -4.89 6.79 10.01
N HIS A 4 -4.34 7.99 9.84
CA HIS A 4 -3.42 8.59 10.81
C HIS A 4 -4.09 8.94 12.15
N LYS A 5 -5.30 9.51 12.10
CA LYS A 5 -6.00 9.98 13.31
C LYS A 5 -6.93 8.94 13.93
N ASP A 6 -7.43 8.02 13.11
CA ASP A 6 -8.39 7.01 13.52
C ASP A 6 -7.86 5.64 13.14
N HIS A 7 -7.32 4.92 14.11
CA HIS A 7 -6.70 3.62 13.88
C HIS A 7 -7.71 2.48 13.70
N ALA A 8 -9.01 2.72 13.94
CA ALA A 8 -10.07 1.77 13.60
C ALA A 8 -10.32 1.73 12.09
N LEU A 9 -10.01 2.81 11.37
CA LEU A 9 -10.13 2.87 9.91
C LEU A 9 -8.92 2.19 9.26
N GLN A 10 -9.16 0.97 8.76
CA GLN A 10 -8.18 0.15 8.05
C GLN A 10 -8.75 -0.32 6.72
N VAL A 11 -7.89 -0.31 5.70
CA VAL A 11 -8.22 -0.78 4.35
C VAL A 11 -7.13 -1.71 3.89
N GLU A 12 -7.48 -2.95 3.58
CA GLU A 12 -6.56 -3.92 2.99
C GLU A 12 -6.70 -3.93 1.47
N CYS A 13 -5.58 -4.09 0.77
CA CYS A 13 -5.53 -4.20 -0.68
C CYS A 13 -4.61 -5.37 -1.01
N GLU A 14 -5.18 -6.41 -1.59
CA GLU A 14 -4.43 -7.53 -2.13
C GLU A 14 -3.90 -7.16 -3.52
N LEU A 15 -2.60 -7.37 -3.76
CA LEU A 15 -1.94 -7.07 -5.02
C LEU A 15 -1.27 -8.32 -5.56
N ASN A 16 -1.88 -8.87 -6.60
CA ASN A 16 -1.41 -10.01 -7.37
C ASN A 16 -0.39 -9.58 -8.43
N HIS A 17 0.13 -10.57 -9.17
CA HIS A 17 1.03 -10.31 -10.28
C HIS A 17 0.31 -9.53 -11.40
N GLY A 18 0.90 -8.41 -11.82
CA GLY A 18 0.35 -7.56 -12.87
C GLY A 18 -0.62 -6.47 -12.38
N ASP A 19 -0.98 -6.46 -11.10
CA ASP A 19 -1.90 -5.46 -10.56
C ASP A 19 -1.25 -4.06 -10.51
N LEU A 20 -2.04 -3.06 -10.88
CA LEU A 20 -1.68 -1.65 -10.81
C LEU A 20 -2.48 -0.97 -9.69
N LEU A 21 -1.76 -0.43 -8.69
CA LEU A 21 -2.35 0.39 -7.65
C LEU A 21 -2.05 1.87 -7.89
N ILE A 22 -3.09 2.69 -8.00
CA ILE A 22 -2.99 4.15 -8.09
C ILE A 22 -3.32 4.75 -6.72
N MET A 23 -2.36 5.47 -6.14
CA MET A 23 -2.57 6.29 -4.95
C MET A 23 -2.52 7.77 -5.34
N ALA A 24 -3.67 8.45 -5.31
CA ALA A 24 -3.83 9.83 -5.74
C ALA A 24 -4.61 10.66 -4.72
N GLY A 25 -4.65 11.98 -4.91
CA GLY A 25 -5.33 12.90 -3.99
C GLY A 25 -4.74 12.83 -2.58
N ASN A 26 -5.61 12.71 -1.58
CA ASN A 26 -5.24 12.87 -0.17
C ASN A 26 -4.77 11.57 0.50
N THR A 27 -4.65 10.46 -0.23
CA THR A 27 -4.26 9.16 0.35
C THR A 27 -2.94 9.25 1.12
N GLN A 28 -1.90 9.86 0.56
CA GLN A 28 -0.59 9.98 1.22
C GLN A 28 -0.59 10.92 2.43
N HIS A 29 -1.58 11.83 2.51
CA HIS A 29 -1.70 12.78 3.62
C HIS A 29 -2.38 12.14 4.82
N PHE A 30 -3.44 11.34 4.59
CA PHE A 30 -4.29 10.81 5.66
C PHE A 30 -4.02 9.35 6.01
N TRP A 31 -3.36 8.59 5.13
CA TRP A 31 -3.20 7.15 5.28
C TRP A 31 -1.74 6.73 5.24
N GLN A 32 -1.37 5.89 6.20
CA GLN A 32 -0.14 5.14 6.17
C GLN A 32 -0.36 3.80 5.46
N HIS A 33 0.44 3.51 4.44
CA HIS A 33 0.48 2.21 3.79
C HIS A 33 1.74 1.45 4.20
N ALA A 34 1.63 0.12 4.31
CA ALA A 34 2.72 -0.76 4.67
C ALA A 34 2.52 -2.12 4.01
N ILE A 35 3.62 -2.81 3.74
CA ILE A 35 3.62 -4.23 3.35
C ILE A 35 3.92 -5.02 4.63
N PRO A 36 2.91 -5.63 5.29
CA PRO A 36 3.16 -6.36 6.52
C PRO A 36 4.03 -7.59 6.25
N LYS A 37 4.96 -7.86 7.18
CA LYS A 37 5.75 -9.09 7.13
C LYS A 37 4.80 -10.28 7.27
N THR A 38 4.92 -11.24 6.37
CA THR A 38 4.18 -12.50 6.46
C THR A 38 5.09 -13.60 7.00
N ARG A 39 4.55 -14.45 7.86
CA ARG A 39 5.23 -15.68 8.31
C ARG A 39 5.14 -16.80 7.27
N GLN A 40 4.26 -16.68 6.29
CA GLN A 40 4.08 -17.68 5.24
C GLN A 40 5.19 -17.55 4.20
N THR A 41 5.64 -18.69 3.67
CA THR A 41 6.60 -18.71 2.55
C THR A 41 5.91 -18.22 1.27
N LYS A 42 6.04 -16.92 0.97
CA LYS A 42 5.58 -16.35 -0.31
C LYS A 42 6.71 -16.33 -1.32
N GLN A 43 6.36 -16.41 -2.61
CA GLN A 43 7.30 -16.19 -3.69
C GLN A 43 7.82 -14.74 -3.67
N THR A 44 9.02 -14.52 -4.23
CA THR A 44 9.61 -13.19 -4.34
C THR A 44 8.71 -12.26 -5.16
N ARG A 45 8.46 -11.05 -4.65
CA ARG A 45 7.64 -10.01 -5.30
C ARG A 45 8.47 -8.76 -5.55
N ILE A 46 8.49 -8.28 -6.79
CA ILE A 46 9.08 -6.99 -7.18
C ILE A 46 7.94 -5.97 -7.31
N ASN A 47 8.12 -4.78 -6.74
CA ASN A 47 7.15 -3.69 -6.79
C ASN A 47 7.80 -2.44 -7.38
N LEU A 48 7.22 -1.90 -8.45
CA LEU A 48 7.67 -0.66 -9.07
C LEU A 48 6.75 0.48 -8.61
N THR A 49 7.34 1.51 -8.01
CA THR A 49 6.59 2.70 -7.56
C THR A 49 7.05 3.91 -8.35
N PHE A 50 6.20 4.34 -9.27
CA PHE A 50 6.42 5.55 -10.05
C PHE A 50 5.95 6.77 -9.26
N ARG A 51 6.71 7.87 -9.35
CA ARG A 51 6.38 9.15 -8.75
C ARG A 51 6.71 10.25 -9.76
N ASN A 52 5.83 11.23 -9.87
CA ASN A 52 6.16 12.47 -10.54
C ASN A 52 6.87 13.38 -9.54
N ILE A 53 8.12 13.77 -9.82
CA ILE A 53 8.90 14.68 -8.99
C ILE A 53 9.14 15.92 -9.85
N LEU A 54 8.72 17.08 -9.34
CA LEU A 54 9.00 18.39 -9.92
C LEU A 54 10.21 19.02 -9.22
#